data_AF-A0A286EGM9-F1
#
_entry.id   AF-A0A286EGM9-F1
#
_cell.length_a   1.000
_cell.length_b   1.000
_cell.length_c   1.000
_cell.angle_alpha   90.00
_cell.angle_beta   90.00
_cell.angle_gamma   90.00
#
_symmetry.space_group_name_H-M   'P 1'
#
loop_
_entity.id
_entity.type
_entity.pdbx_description
1 polymer ?
#
loop_
_entity_poly.entity_id
_entity_poly.type
_entity_poly.pdbx_seq_one_letter_code
_entity_poly.pdbx_strand_id
1 'polypeptide(L)'
;MGDKLPLIPQMWQKDLQFDFLENEMAMKLLCCTLLAGAALSACTWETYQKDNGATALRQKYPAGTGVYYTNGAASQNTHYHGNRPQQHAIVPQKSE
;
A
#
# COMPACT_ATOMS: atom_id res chain seq x y z
N MET A 1 -57.22 10.14 -17.88
CA MET A 1 -56.78 10.70 -16.59
C MET A 1 -55.31 10.36 -16.45
N GLY A 2 -54.41 11.36 -16.57
CA GLY A 2 -52.98 11.12 -16.38
C GLY A 2 -52.66 11.30 -14.90
N ASP A 3 -52.22 10.23 -14.25
CA ASP A 3 -51.82 10.27 -12.84
C ASP A 3 -50.55 11.10 -12.72
N LYS A 4 -50.68 12.26 -12.06
CA LYS A 4 -49.54 13.13 -11.77
C LYS A 4 -48.70 12.46 -10.68
N LEU A 5 -47.51 11.99 -11.05
CA LEU A 5 -46.46 11.59 -10.11
C LEU A 5 -46.19 12.73 -9.10
N PRO A 6 -45.96 12.42 -7.81
CA PRO A 6 -45.74 13.45 -6.81
C PRO A 6 -44.41 14.17 -7.06
N LEU A 7 -44.46 15.49 -7.24
CA LEU A 7 -43.28 16.34 -7.24
C LEU A 7 -42.65 16.33 -5.84
N ILE A 8 -41.46 15.74 -5.74
CA ILE A 8 -40.63 15.83 -4.53
C ILE A 8 -40.32 17.32 -4.28
N PRO A 9 -40.51 17.84 -3.05
CA PRO A 9 -40.20 19.24 -2.76
C PRO A 9 -38.70 19.49 -2.96
N GLN A 10 -38.36 20.59 -3.67
CA GLN A 10 -36.99 20.95 -4.06
C GLN A 10 -35.97 21.01 -2.90
N MET A 11 -36.43 21.15 -1.67
CA MET A 11 -35.61 21.12 -0.45
C MET A 11 -35.03 19.71 -0.20
N TRP A 12 -35.88 18.68 -0.24
CA TRP A 12 -35.49 17.28 -0.02
C TRP A 12 -34.59 16.72 -1.13
N GLN A 13 -34.66 17.29 -2.33
CA GLN A 13 -33.83 16.88 -3.45
C GLN A 13 -32.37 17.32 -3.29
N LYS A 14 -32.13 18.45 -2.60
CA LYS A 14 -30.78 18.96 -2.31
C LYS A 14 -30.10 18.16 -1.22
N ASP A 15 -30.85 17.78 -0.18
CA ASP A 15 -30.34 16.97 0.92
C ASP A 15 -29.90 15.59 0.41
N LEU A 16 -30.74 14.94 -0.41
CA LEU A 16 -30.40 13.65 -1.04
C LEU A 16 -29.19 13.75 -1.99
N GLN A 17 -29.06 14.84 -2.75
CA GLN A 17 -27.90 15.09 -3.60
C GLN A 17 -26.63 15.31 -2.77
N PHE A 18 -26.72 16.01 -1.65
CA PHE A 18 -25.61 16.29 -0.75
C PHE A 18 -25.13 15.00 -0.07
N ASP A 19 -26.05 14.20 0.47
CA ASP A 19 -25.76 12.89 1.08
C ASP A 19 -25.14 11.91 0.05
N PHE A 20 -25.63 11.91 -1.19
CA PHE A 20 -25.07 11.09 -2.25
C PHE A 20 -23.64 11.52 -2.61
N LEU A 21 -23.38 12.84 -2.69
CA LEU A 21 -22.05 13.38 -2.97
C LEU A 21 -21.07 13.08 -1.83
N GLU A 22 -21.53 13.19 -0.58
CA GLU A 22 -20.72 12.92 0.61
C GLU A 22 -20.33 11.45 0.69
N ASN A 23 -21.27 10.53 0.39
CA ASN A 23 -20.99 9.10 0.31
C ASN A 23 -20.05 8.74 -0.85
N GLU A 24 -20.17 9.40 -2.01
CA GLU A 24 -19.26 9.20 -3.14
C GLU A 24 -17.83 9.67 -2.80
N MET A 25 -17.70 10.82 -2.15
CA MET A 25 -16.44 11.38 -1.69
C MET A 25 -15.81 10.51 -0.58
N ALA A 26 -16.63 10.04 0.37
CA ALA A 26 -16.20 9.15 1.45
C ALA A 26 -15.72 7.80 0.90
N MET A 27 -16.43 7.22 -0.06
CA MET A 27 -16.03 5.96 -0.69
C MET A 27 -14.76 6.11 -1.52
N LYS A 28 -14.57 7.24 -2.22
CA LYS A 28 -13.32 7.56 -2.91
C LYS A 28 -12.16 7.73 -1.93
N LEU A 29 -12.36 8.47 -0.83
CA LEU A 29 -11.36 8.63 0.23
C LEU A 29 -10.99 7.29 0.88
N LEU A 30 -11.98 6.43 1.16
CA LEU A 30 -11.76 5.09 1.68
C LEU A 30 -10.94 4.24 0.69
N CYS A 31 -11.31 4.21 -0.59
CA CYS A 31 -10.54 3.50 -1.62
C CYS A 31 -9.11 4.03 -1.74
N CYS A 32 -8.91 5.34 -1.75
CA CYS A 32 -7.58 5.96 -1.80
C CYS A 32 -6.72 5.59 -0.59
N THR A 33 -7.28 5.63 0.61
CA THR A 33 -6.55 5.27 1.85
C THR A 33 -6.22 3.79 1.90
N LEU A 34 -7.13 2.91 1.47
CA LEU A 34 -6.88 1.48 1.38
C LEU A 34 -5.79 1.15 0.34
N LEU A 35 -5.83 1.78 -0.84
CA LEU A 35 -4.82 1.60 -1.88
C LEU A 35 -3.46 2.12 -1.43
N ALA A 36 -3.40 3.27 -0.75
CA ALA A 36 -2.17 3.81 -0.19
C ALA A 36 -1.59 2.86 0.89
N GLY A 37 -2.43 2.34 1.79
CA GLY A 37 -2.02 1.36 2.79
C GLY A 37 -1.52 0.04 2.18
N ALA A 38 -2.19 -0.46 1.14
CA ALA A 38 -1.76 -1.63 0.40
C ALA A 38 -0.42 -1.41 -0.31
N ALA A 39 -0.21 -0.26 -0.94
CA ALA A 39 1.05 0.07 -1.60
C ALA A 39 2.23 0.16 -0.61
N LEU A 40 2.03 0.79 0.54
CA LEU A 40 3.07 0.91 1.58
C LEU A 40 3.39 -0.44 2.23
N SER A 41 2.39 -1.28 2.44
CA SER A 41 2.58 -2.63 3.01
C SER A 41 3.21 -3.59 2.02
N ALA A 42 2.91 -3.51 0.71
CA ALA A 42 3.52 -4.36 -0.30
C ALA A 42 5.05 -4.25 -0.32
N CYS A 43 5.62 -3.09 0.04
CA CYS A 43 7.07 -2.88 0.13
C CYS A 43 7.77 -3.71 1.22
N THR A 44 7.04 -4.23 2.22
CA THR A 44 7.61 -5.05 3.31
C THR A 44 7.51 -6.57 3.05
N TRP A 45 6.75 -6.97 2.03
CA TRP A 45 6.59 -8.37 1.66
C TRP A 45 7.48 -8.71 0.47
N GLU A 46 8.13 -9.87 0.51
CA GLU A 46 8.91 -10.39 -0.60
C GLU A 46 8.34 -11.72 -1.09
N THR A 47 8.49 -11.96 -2.39
CA THR A 47 8.24 -13.26 -2.99
C THR A 47 9.48 -14.13 -2.88
N TYR A 48 9.30 -15.40 -2.52
CA TYR A 48 10.35 -16.40 -2.52
C TYR A 48 9.86 -17.68 -3.17
N GLN A 49 10.79 -18.46 -3.73
CA GLN A 49 10.51 -19.79 -4.24
C GLN A 49 10.58 -20.80 -3.10
N LYS A 50 9.53 -21.60 -2.94
CA LYS A 50 9.54 -22.77 -2.06
C LYS A 50 10.30 -23.94 -2.71
N ASP A 51 10.64 -24.94 -1.90
CA ASP A 51 11.32 -26.16 -2.34
C ASP A 51 10.54 -26.93 -3.43
N ASN A 52 9.22 -26.76 -3.48
CA ASN A 52 8.35 -27.35 -4.50
C ASN A 52 8.24 -26.51 -5.79
N GLY A 53 9.02 -25.43 -5.92
CA GLY A 53 9.03 -24.53 -7.08
C GLY A 53 7.90 -23.51 -7.12
N ALA A 54 7.03 -23.45 -6.11
CA ALA A 54 5.93 -22.49 -6.03
C ALA A 54 6.36 -21.15 -5.41
N THR A 55 5.84 -20.05 -5.97
CA THR A 55 6.04 -18.71 -5.40
C THR A 55 5.17 -18.52 -4.17
N ALA A 56 5.76 -18.07 -3.06
CA ALA A 56 5.03 -17.62 -1.89
C ALA A 56 5.47 -16.24 -1.43
N LEU A 57 4.62 -15.63 -0.62
CA LEU A 57 4.85 -14.34 0.00
C LEU A 57 5.30 -14.55 1.45
N ARG A 58 6.32 -13.81 1.89
CA ARG A 58 6.68 -13.70 3.31
C ARG A 58 7.04 -12.25 3.64
N GLN A 59 6.85 -11.88 4.89
CA GLN A 59 7.35 -10.60 5.37
C GLN A 59 8.88 -10.63 5.35
N LYS A 60 9.51 -9.64 4.71
CA LYS A 60 10.96 -9.59 4.52
C LYS A 60 11.69 -9.36 5.84
N TYR A 61 11.15 -8.48 6.68
CA TYR A 61 11.71 -8.14 8.00
C TYR A 61 10.60 -7.93 9.04
N PRO A 62 10.81 -8.33 10.30
CA PRO A 62 9.85 -8.03 11.37
C PRO A 62 9.73 -6.51 11.58
N ALA A 63 8.60 -6.10 12.16
CA ALA A 63 8.34 -4.69 12.48
C ALA A 63 9.45 -4.11 13.37
N GLY A 64 9.89 -2.90 13.06
CA GLY A 64 10.99 -2.24 13.78
C GLY A 64 12.40 -2.60 13.30
N THR A 65 12.53 -3.36 12.21
CA THR A 65 13.85 -3.64 11.59
C THR A 65 14.41 -2.39 10.93
N GLY A 66 15.61 -1.97 11.36
CA GLY A 66 16.38 -0.93 10.68
C GLY A 66 17.11 -1.49 9.47
N VAL A 67 17.20 -0.74 8.38
CA VAL A 67 17.97 -1.11 7.19
C VAL A 67 18.99 -0.03 6.88
N TYR A 68 20.24 -0.41 6.66
CA TYR A 68 21.29 0.49 6.20
C TYR A 68 22.10 -0.14 5.06
N TYR A 69 22.84 0.70 4.33
CA TYR A 69 23.69 0.26 3.23
C TYR A 69 25.15 0.52 3.58
N THR A 70 26.05 -0.39 3.19
CA THR A 70 27.48 -0.10 3.28
C THR A 70 27.85 1.04 2.34
N ASN A 71 28.86 1.80 2.74
CA ASN A 71 29.46 2.79 1.86
C ASN A 71 30.05 2.08 0.63
N GLY A 72 29.78 2.63 -0.55
CA GLY A 72 30.18 2.04 -1.82
C GLY A 72 29.64 2.86 -2.99
N ALA A 73 30.12 2.54 -4.19
CA ALA A 73 29.67 3.18 -5.43
C ALA A 73 29.00 2.14 -6.34
N ALA A 74 27.82 2.48 -6.85
CA ALA A 74 27.18 1.71 -7.90
C ALA A 74 27.90 2.01 -9.23
N SER A 75 28.93 1.21 -9.55
CA SER A 75 29.64 1.29 -10.83
C SER A 75 29.13 0.22 -11.79
N GLN A 76 29.01 0.59 -13.07
CA GLN A 76 28.69 -0.35 -14.16
C GLN A 76 29.91 -1.20 -14.56
N ASN A 77 31.12 -0.80 -14.15
CA ASN A 77 32.33 -1.56 -14.43
C ASN A 77 32.47 -2.73 -13.44
N THR A 78 32.57 -3.94 -14.00
CA THR A 78 32.63 -5.21 -13.28
C THR A 78 33.80 -5.34 -12.32
N HIS A 79 34.90 -4.65 -12.60
CA HIS A 79 36.07 -4.62 -11.72
C HIS A 79 35.74 -4.10 -10.30
N TYR A 80 34.78 -3.17 -10.18
CA TYR A 80 34.42 -2.54 -8.91
C TYR A 80 33.19 -3.17 -8.24
N HIS A 81 32.70 -4.30 -8.76
CA HIS A 81 31.51 -4.95 -8.19
C HIS A 81 31.72 -5.43 -6.76
N GLY A 82 32.97 -5.68 -6.33
CA GLY A 82 33.29 -6.01 -4.94
C GLY A 82 32.98 -4.89 -3.95
N ASN A 83 32.91 -3.64 -4.39
CA ASN A 83 32.66 -2.46 -3.55
C ASN A 83 31.21 -1.95 -3.67
N ARG A 84 30.29 -2.79 -4.14
CA ARG A 84 28.88 -2.41 -4.25
C ARG A 84 28.27 -2.24 -2.86
N PRO A 85 27.43 -1.21 -2.65
CA PRO A 85 26.65 -1.07 -1.42
C PRO A 85 25.87 -2.35 -1.14
N GLN A 86 26.12 -2.96 0.03
CA GLN A 86 25.41 -4.12 0.52
C GLN A 86 24.35 -3.68 1.52
N GLN A 87 23.15 -4.25 1.41
CA GLN A 87 22.07 -4.01 2.35
C GLN A 87 22.29 -4.83 3.62
N HIS A 88 22.21 -4.19 4.79
CA HIS A 88 22.25 -4.83 6.09
C HIS A 88 20.98 -4.53 6.88
N ALA A 89 20.43 -5.56 7.53
CA ALA A 89 19.25 -5.46 8.37
C ALA A 89 19.63 -5.60 9.84
N ILE A 90 19.16 -4.66 10.65
CA ILE A 90 19.29 -4.68 12.11
C ILE A 90 17.94 -5.16 12.66
N VAL A 91 17.84 -6.48 12.85
CA VAL A 91 16.64 -7.12 13.37
C VAL A 91 16.54 -6.82 14.87
N PRO A 92 15.38 -6.37 15.38
CA PRO A 92 15.20 -6.15 16.81
C PRO A 92 15.39 -7.47 17.57
N GLN A 93 16.23 -7.47 18.61
CA GLN A 93 16.30 -8.59 19.54
C GLN A 93 14.98 -8.67 20.28
N LYS A 94 14.31 -9.82 20.18
CA LYS A 94 13.20 -10.13 21.06
C LYS A 94 13.82 -10.40 22.44
N SER A 95 13.63 -9.50 23.39
CA SER A 95 13.86 -9.82 24.80
C SER A 95 12.90 -10.96 25.16
N GLU A 96 13.45 -12.12 25.49
CA GLU A 96 12.72 -13.29 26.00
C GLU A 96 12.13 -13.02 27.38
#